data_AF-Q11H50-F1
#
_entry.id   AF-Q11H50-F1
#
_cell.length_a   1.000
_cell.length_b   1.000
_cell.length_c   1.000
_cell.angle_alpha   90.00
_cell.angle_beta   90.00
_cell.angle_gamma   90.00
#
_symmetry.space_group_name_H-M   'P 1'
#
loop_
_entity.id
_entity.type
_entity.pdbx_description
1 polymer ?
#
loop_
_entity_poly.entity_id
_entity_poly.type
_entity_poly.pdbx_seq_one_letter_code
_entity_poly.pdbx_strand_id
1 'polypeptide(L)'
;MRTMTKVQSWIVFICSTAALIGFCFWFYAEPSFEPAIGIIAGIGGVVGSFWPFSPQKPRLSPEERIAARDKWRPIFRDYFLNAARKDYRGDCIVHDVNRLDDYPNTEENPKGISPWFRVGLMGTYEGGVLLGLRWTYLVDEGGTWKEYESRKPDGAVKVMLLGEVPYESIESVNFDGDDYYNKPHLFCHFEHGGEPYKRLFYGEEFRLDPGFPHHYREIAEYQHKPARWQFWKRGG
;
A
#
# COMPACT_ATOMS: atom_id res chain seq x y z
N MET A 1 -0.64 -1.51 10.42
CA MET A 1 -1.09 -2.21 11.66
C MET A 1 0.15 -2.66 12.40
N ARG A 2 0.39 -2.19 13.63
CA ARG A 2 1.66 -2.44 14.36
C ARG A 2 1.69 -3.89 14.83
N THR A 3 2.64 -4.69 14.35
CA THR A 3 2.86 -6.05 14.85
C THR A 3 3.18 -5.98 16.35
N MET A 4 2.36 -6.64 17.19
CA MET A 4 2.67 -6.76 18.62
C MET A 4 4.02 -7.47 18.77
N THR A 5 4.90 -6.91 19.60
CA THR A 5 6.16 -7.58 19.91
C THR A 5 5.87 -8.84 20.73
N LYS A 6 6.76 -9.85 20.65
CA LYS A 6 6.62 -11.10 21.44
C LYS A 6 6.38 -10.82 22.93
N VAL A 7 6.97 -9.75 23.46
CA VAL A 7 6.81 -9.31 24.85
C VAL A 7 5.38 -8.82 25.12
N GLN A 8 4.78 -8.06 24.21
CA GLN A 8 3.40 -7.59 24.35
C GLN A 8 2.40 -8.75 24.31
N SER A 9 2.60 -9.74 23.43
CA SER A 9 1.75 -10.94 23.39
C SER A 9 1.82 -11.76 24.68
N TRP A 10 3.00 -11.88 25.28
CA TRP A 10 3.17 -12.55 26.57
C TRP A 10 2.47 -11.82 27.73
N ILE A 11 2.55 -10.49 27.75
CA ILE A 11 1.87 -9.68 28.77
C ILE A 11 0.34 -9.84 28.65
N VAL A 12 -0.21 -9.77 27.43
CA VAL A 12 -1.66 -9.95 27.21
C VAL A 12 -2.09 -11.36 27.63
N PHE A 13 -1.32 -12.40 27.29
CA PHE A 13 -1.63 -13.76 27.71
C PHE A 13 -1.70 -13.92 29.24
N ILE A 14 -0.70 -13.40 29.97
CA ILE A 14 -0.66 -13.51 31.43
C ILE A 14 -1.83 -12.75 32.07
N CYS A 15 -2.09 -11.51 31.64
CA CYS A 15 -3.19 -10.70 32.17
C CYS A 15 -4.56 -11.31 31.87
N SER A 16 -4.77 -11.82 30.66
CA SER A 16 -6.03 -12.47 30.27
C SER A 16 -6.25 -13.80 30.99
N THR A 17 -5.19 -14.57 31.26
CA THR A 17 -5.28 -15.81 32.05
C THR A 17 -5.61 -15.53 33.51
N ALA A 18 -4.97 -14.54 34.13
CA ALA A 18 -5.26 -14.13 35.50
C ALA A 18 -6.70 -13.61 35.65
N ALA A 19 -7.16 -12.79 34.70
CA ALA A 19 -8.53 -12.32 34.66
C ALA A 19 -9.53 -13.47 34.48
N LEU A 20 -9.27 -14.40 33.55
CA LEU A 20 -10.12 -15.56 33.31
C LEU A 20 -10.29 -16.41 34.57
N ILE A 21 -9.19 -16.71 35.27
CA ILE A 21 -9.23 -17.45 36.53
C ILE A 21 -10.05 -16.70 37.58
N GLY A 22 -9.82 -15.39 37.74
CA GLY A 22 -10.57 -14.56 38.68
C GLY A 22 -12.07 -14.54 38.40
N PHE A 23 -12.47 -14.39 37.14
CA PHE A 23 -13.89 -14.39 36.76
C PHE A 23 -14.53 -15.78 36.86
N CYS A 24 -13.80 -16.87 36.63
CA CYS A 24 -14.29 -18.23 36.89
C CYS A 24 -14.56 -18.47 38.39
N PHE A 25 -13.65 -18.01 39.27
CA PHE A 25 -13.88 -18.10 40.72
C PHE A 25 -15.07 -17.25 41.17
N TRP A 26 -15.22 -16.04 40.63
CA TRP A 26 -16.38 -15.19 40.92
C TRP A 26 -17.67 -15.83 40.41
N PHE A 27 -17.71 -16.35 39.19
CA PHE A 27 -18.88 -17.05 38.63
C PHE A 27 -19.29 -18.27 39.47
N TYR A 28 -18.32 -18.99 40.04
CA TYR A 28 -18.58 -20.12 40.92
C TYR A 28 -19.23 -19.72 42.25
N ALA A 29 -18.77 -18.62 42.84
CA ALA A 29 -19.33 -18.09 44.09
C ALA A 29 -20.70 -17.43 43.89
N GLU A 30 -20.85 -16.68 42.79
CA GLU A 30 -22.04 -15.89 42.48
C GLU A 30 -22.36 -16.01 40.98
N PRO A 31 -23.23 -16.97 40.60
CA PRO A 31 -23.62 -17.15 39.21
C PRO A 31 -24.45 -15.97 38.72
N SER A 32 -23.81 -15.01 38.05
CA SER A 32 -24.46 -13.84 37.47
C SER A 32 -23.83 -13.48 36.11
N PHE A 33 -24.45 -12.53 35.39
CA PHE A 33 -24.03 -12.18 34.04
C PHE A 33 -22.69 -11.42 33.99
N GLU A 34 -22.32 -10.72 35.08
CA GLU A 34 -21.11 -9.90 35.15
C GLU A 34 -19.81 -10.73 35.07
N PRO A 35 -19.61 -11.79 35.89
CA PRO A 35 -18.45 -12.65 35.74
C PRO A 35 -18.47 -13.46 34.43
N ALA A 36 -19.64 -13.73 33.85
CA ALA A 36 -19.74 -14.40 32.54
C ALA A 36 -19.13 -13.55 31.40
N ILE A 37 -19.37 -12.23 31.40
CA ILE A 37 -18.74 -11.30 30.44
C ILE A 37 -17.21 -11.30 30.61
N GLY A 38 -16.74 -11.31 31.86
CA GLY A 38 -15.31 -11.38 32.18
C GLY A 38 -14.65 -12.68 31.72
N ILE A 39 -15.33 -13.83 31.82
CA ILE A 39 -14.88 -15.11 31.27
C ILE A 39 -14.78 -15.04 29.73
N ILE A 40 -15.80 -14.52 29.05
CA ILE A 40 -15.80 -14.38 27.58
C ILE A 40 -14.65 -13.47 27.12
N ALA A 41 -14.43 -12.34 27.80
CA ALA A 41 -13.33 -11.43 27.52
C ALA A 41 -11.95 -12.07 27.80
N GLY A 42 -11.83 -12.83 28.90
CA GLY A 42 -10.63 -13.58 29.24
C GLY A 42 -10.27 -14.65 28.21
N ILE A 43 -11.26 -15.43 27.75
CA ILE A 43 -11.11 -16.39 26.65
C ILE A 43 -10.66 -15.67 25.38
N GLY A 44 -11.31 -14.55 25.03
CA GLY A 44 -10.93 -13.75 23.85
C GLY A 44 -9.47 -13.27 23.89
N GLY A 45 -8.98 -12.84 25.06
CA GLY A 45 -7.58 -12.42 25.22
C GLY A 45 -6.57 -13.57 25.15
N VAL A 46 -6.91 -14.74 25.72
CA VAL A 46 -6.07 -15.95 25.64
C VAL A 46 -6.03 -16.46 24.19
N VAL A 47 -7.18 -16.63 23.56
CA VAL A 47 -7.28 -17.05 22.16
C VAL A 47 -6.57 -16.05 21.25
N GLY A 48 -6.77 -14.75 21.43
CA GLY A 48 -6.09 -13.71 20.64
C GLY A 48 -4.57 -13.67 20.80
N SER A 49 -4.02 -14.15 21.92
CA SER A 49 -2.57 -14.22 22.16
C SER A 49 -1.89 -15.36 21.40
N PHE A 50 -2.64 -16.44 21.12
CA PHE A 50 -2.16 -17.59 20.34
C PHE A 50 -2.77 -17.69 18.95
N TRP A 51 -3.77 -16.86 18.64
CA TRP A 51 -4.32 -16.78 17.30
C TRP A 51 -3.16 -16.37 16.39
N PRO A 52 -2.78 -17.22 15.43
CA PRO A 52 -1.81 -16.79 14.46
C PRO A 52 -2.50 -15.67 13.68
N PHE A 53 -2.16 -14.42 13.98
CA PHE A 53 -2.00 -13.45 12.90
C PHE A 53 -0.92 -14.05 12.03
N SER A 54 -1.36 -14.96 11.15
CA SER A 54 -0.50 -15.78 10.33
C SER A 54 0.44 -14.81 9.63
N PRO A 55 1.74 -14.80 9.97
CA PRO A 55 2.66 -13.98 9.22
C PRO A 55 2.54 -14.50 7.80
N GLN A 56 2.00 -13.67 6.90
CA GLN A 56 1.82 -14.06 5.51
C GLN A 56 3.18 -14.57 5.03
N LYS A 57 3.24 -15.87 4.72
CA LYS A 57 4.46 -16.44 4.17
C LYS A 57 4.78 -15.64 2.91
N PRO A 58 6.03 -15.23 2.69
CA PRO A 58 6.41 -14.58 1.44
C PRO A 58 5.93 -15.46 0.28
N ARG A 59 5.21 -14.86 -0.68
CA ARG A 59 4.68 -15.60 -1.84
C ARG A 59 5.78 -16.25 -2.66
N LEU A 60 6.95 -15.60 -2.71
CA LEU A 60 8.10 -16.00 -3.50
C LEU A 60 9.32 -16.22 -2.62
N SER A 61 10.08 -17.27 -2.93
CA SER A 61 11.44 -17.51 -2.44
C SER A 61 12.40 -16.42 -2.91
N PRO A 62 13.57 -16.26 -2.26
CA PRO A 62 14.61 -15.34 -2.72
C PRO A 62 15.01 -15.57 -4.18
N GLU A 63 15.14 -16.82 -4.61
CA GLU A 63 15.49 -17.20 -5.98
C GLU A 63 14.43 -16.74 -6.98
N GLU A 64 13.15 -16.97 -6.67
CA GLU A 64 12.03 -16.54 -7.52
C GLU A 64 11.93 -15.02 -7.61
N ARG A 65 12.23 -14.29 -6.52
CA ARG A 65 12.27 -12.82 -6.54
C ARG A 65 13.38 -12.31 -7.46
N ILE A 66 14.55 -12.94 -7.45
CA ILE A 66 15.65 -12.61 -8.37
C ILE A 66 15.21 -12.89 -9.80
N ALA A 67 14.64 -14.07 -10.07
CA ALA A 67 14.16 -14.44 -11.39
C ALA A 67 13.10 -13.46 -11.94
N ALA A 68 12.17 -13.01 -11.10
CA ALA A 68 11.17 -12.01 -11.49
C ALA A 68 11.81 -10.66 -11.84
N ARG A 69 12.83 -10.22 -11.09
CA ARG A 69 13.57 -8.99 -11.38
C ARG A 69 14.35 -9.09 -12.68
N ASP A 70 15.03 -10.20 -12.91
CA ASP A 70 15.83 -10.42 -14.11
C ASP A 70 14.94 -10.53 -15.36
N LYS A 71 13.73 -11.09 -15.22
CA LYS A 71 12.69 -11.07 -16.26
C LYS A 71 12.24 -9.64 -16.57
N TRP A 72 11.81 -8.88 -15.57
CA TRP A 72 11.07 -7.63 -15.80
C TRP A 72 11.94 -6.40 -16.00
N ARG A 73 13.08 -6.32 -15.33
CA ARG A 73 13.99 -5.16 -15.40
C ARG A 73 14.36 -4.79 -16.84
N PRO A 74 14.86 -5.69 -17.71
CA PRO A 74 15.23 -5.32 -19.07
C PRO A 74 14.01 -4.85 -19.89
N ILE A 75 12.87 -5.55 -19.75
CA ILE A 75 11.63 -5.25 -20.49
C ILE A 75 11.14 -3.82 -20.19
N PHE A 76 11.01 -3.47 -18.91
CA PHE A 76 10.56 -2.12 -18.53
C PHE A 76 11.61 -1.05 -18.86
N ARG A 77 12.90 -1.35 -18.68
CA ARG A 77 13.97 -0.40 -19.03
C ARG A 77 13.89 -0.03 -20.51
N ASP A 78 13.75 -1.02 -21.39
CA ASP A 78 13.65 -0.79 -22.83
C ASP A 78 12.35 -0.05 -23.19
N TYR A 79 11.24 -0.40 -22.54
CA TYR A 79 9.97 0.34 -22.69
C TYR A 79 10.14 1.84 -22.38
N PHE A 80 10.71 2.18 -21.22
CA PHE A 80 10.87 3.59 -20.83
C PHE A 80 11.92 4.34 -21.65
N LEU A 81 12.99 3.66 -22.08
CA LEU A 81 13.96 4.26 -23.01
C LEU A 81 13.30 4.59 -24.35
N ASN A 82 12.47 3.70 -24.88
CA ASN A 82 11.74 3.94 -26.12
C ASN A 82 10.66 5.02 -25.96
N ALA A 83 9.95 5.04 -24.82
CA ALA A 83 8.97 6.08 -24.52
C ALA A 83 9.64 7.47 -24.42
N ALA A 84 10.78 7.57 -23.73
CA ALA A 84 11.53 8.81 -23.57
C ALA A 84 12.04 9.37 -24.91
N ARG A 85 12.49 8.51 -25.82
CA ARG A 85 12.90 8.90 -27.19
C ARG A 85 11.75 9.47 -28.02
N LYS A 86 10.52 9.02 -27.75
CA LYS A 86 9.30 9.47 -28.41
C LYS A 86 8.60 10.62 -27.68
N ASP A 87 9.20 11.12 -26.59
CA ASP A 87 8.59 12.07 -25.64
C ASP A 87 7.20 11.64 -25.17
N TYR A 88 6.98 10.33 -25.06
CA TYR A 88 5.71 9.75 -24.64
C TYR A 88 5.68 9.56 -23.14
N ARG A 89 4.69 10.19 -22.49
CA ARG A 89 4.30 9.88 -21.11
C ARG A 89 2.97 9.14 -21.16
N GLY A 90 2.93 7.96 -20.52
CA GLY A 90 1.78 7.07 -20.59
C GLY A 90 1.20 6.81 -19.22
N ASP A 91 -0.12 6.79 -19.17
CA ASP A 91 -0.82 6.06 -18.13
C ASP A 91 -0.80 4.57 -18.44
N CYS A 92 -1.04 3.75 -17.43
CA CYS A 92 -1.30 2.33 -17.54
C CYS A 92 -2.57 1.97 -16.78
N ILE A 93 -3.14 0.82 -17.10
CA ILE A 93 -4.17 0.17 -16.31
C ILE A 93 -3.50 -0.89 -15.45
N VAL A 94 -3.67 -0.80 -14.15
CA VAL A 94 -3.19 -1.80 -13.19
C VAL A 94 -4.34 -2.69 -12.83
N HIS A 95 -4.11 -4.00 -12.81
CA HIS A 95 -5.08 -5.05 -12.47
C HIS A 95 -4.58 -5.86 -11.28
N ASP A 96 -5.49 -6.27 -10.40
CA ASP A 96 -5.26 -7.31 -9.40
C ASP A 96 -5.52 -8.68 -10.04
N VAL A 97 -4.49 -9.52 -10.06
CA VAL A 97 -4.56 -10.88 -10.62
C VAL A 97 -5.56 -11.78 -9.92
N ASN A 98 -5.95 -11.47 -8.68
CA ASN A 98 -6.94 -12.25 -7.94
C ASN A 98 -8.38 -11.84 -8.24
N ARG A 99 -8.59 -10.73 -8.97
CA ARG A 99 -9.89 -10.11 -9.24
C ARG A 99 -10.00 -9.67 -10.70
N LEU A 100 -9.52 -10.49 -11.62
CA LEU A 100 -9.48 -10.17 -13.06
C LEU A 100 -10.86 -10.07 -13.70
N ASP A 101 -11.83 -10.87 -13.23
CA ASP A 101 -13.19 -10.92 -13.77
C ASP A 101 -13.97 -9.62 -13.56
N ASP A 102 -13.48 -8.72 -12.68
CA ASP A 102 -14.13 -7.44 -12.39
C ASP A 102 -13.90 -6.43 -13.52
N TYR A 103 -12.81 -6.54 -14.27
CA TYR A 103 -12.52 -5.65 -15.39
C TYR A 103 -13.37 -5.99 -16.63
N PRO A 104 -13.91 -4.99 -17.37
CA PRO A 104 -13.75 -3.54 -17.22
C PRO A 104 -14.83 -2.87 -16.37
N ASN A 105 -15.62 -3.64 -15.63
CA ASN A 105 -16.70 -3.11 -14.81
C ASN A 105 -16.15 -2.51 -13.52
N THR A 106 -16.90 -1.59 -12.91
CA THR A 106 -16.54 -1.01 -11.62
C THR A 106 -17.70 -1.19 -10.68
N GLU A 107 -17.45 -1.70 -9.48
CA GLU A 107 -18.46 -1.72 -8.43
C GLU A 107 -18.76 -0.29 -7.95
N GLU A 108 -20.03 -0.02 -7.64
CA GLU A 108 -20.41 1.21 -6.95
C GLU A 108 -20.08 1.07 -5.45
N ASN A 109 -19.16 1.90 -4.95
CA ASN A 109 -18.69 1.94 -3.55
C ASN A 109 -17.89 0.70 -3.08
N PRO A 110 -16.77 0.35 -3.75
CA PRO A 110 -15.95 -0.78 -3.35
C PRO A 110 -15.32 -0.52 -1.97
N LYS A 111 -15.19 -1.58 -1.17
CA LYS A 111 -14.40 -1.54 0.06
C LYS A 111 -12.93 -1.74 -0.28
N GLY A 112 -12.15 -0.66 -0.23
CA GLY A 112 -10.70 -0.69 -0.48
C GLY A 112 -10.33 -0.23 -1.89
N ILE A 113 -9.13 -0.61 -2.33
CA ILE A 113 -8.67 -0.27 -3.67
C ILE A 113 -9.43 -1.09 -4.73
N SER A 114 -9.74 -0.43 -5.84
CA SER A 114 -10.39 -1.05 -6.99
C SER A 114 -9.58 -2.26 -7.50
N PRO A 115 -10.24 -3.34 -7.97
CA PRO A 115 -9.59 -4.46 -8.67
C PRO A 115 -8.73 -4.04 -9.84
N TRP A 116 -9.09 -2.93 -10.49
CA TRP A 116 -8.28 -2.30 -11.51
C TRP A 116 -8.37 -0.78 -11.43
N PHE A 117 -7.33 -0.07 -11.87
CA PHE A 117 -7.34 1.39 -11.91
C PHE A 117 -6.36 1.95 -12.93
N ARG A 118 -6.69 3.12 -13.48
CA ARG A 118 -5.79 3.89 -14.36
C ARG A 118 -4.86 4.76 -13.51
N VAL A 119 -3.57 4.76 -13.86
CA VAL A 119 -2.54 5.50 -13.12
C VAL A 119 -1.35 5.85 -14.03
N GLY A 120 -0.59 6.88 -13.69
CA GLY A 120 0.61 7.23 -14.44
C GLY A 120 1.67 6.12 -14.33
N LEU A 121 2.26 5.70 -15.45
CA LEU A 121 3.41 4.79 -15.47
C LEU A 121 4.69 5.63 -15.60
N MET A 122 5.33 5.93 -14.46
CA MET A 122 6.26 7.07 -14.37
C MET A 122 7.73 6.71 -14.62
N GLY A 123 8.11 5.44 -14.45
CA GLY A 123 9.49 5.01 -14.63
C GLY A 123 9.80 3.69 -13.95
N THR A 124 11.09 3.41 -13.80
CA THR A 124 11.63 2.30 -13.02
C THR A 124 12.48 2.79 -11.86
N TYR A 125 12.56 1.98 -10.82
CA TYR A 125 13.58 2.07 -9.77
C TYR A 125 14.32 0.73 -9.67
N GLU A 126 15.30 0.59 -8.77
CA GLU A 126 16.17 -0.61 -8.67
C GLU A 126 15.40 -1.94 -8.59
N GLY A 127 14.27 -1.92 -7.88
CA GLY A 127 13.46 -3.11 -7.57
C GLY A 127 12.12 -3.20 -8.32
N GLY A 128 11.81 -2.29 -9.25
CA GLY A 128 10.47 -2.30 -9.86
C GLY A 128 10.11 -1.09 -10.71
N VAL A 129 8.81 -0.82 -10.81
CA VAL A 129 8.23 0.31 -11.53
C VAL A 129 7.64 1.35 -10.58
N LEU A 130 7.53 2.59 -11.06
CA LEU A 130 6.92 3.70 -10.33
C LEU A 130 5.56 4.03 -10.92
N LEU A 131 4.53 4.01 -10.08
CA LEU A 131 3.18 4.47 -10.44
C LEU A 131 2.91 5.86 -9.87
N GLY A 132 2.46 6.79 -10.71
CA GLY A 132 2.17 8.18 -10.34
C GLY A 132 0.70 8.33 -9.96
N LEU A 133 0.44 8.40 -8.65
CA LEU A 133 -0.91 8.42 -8.10
C LEU A 133 -1.57 9.79 -8.23
N ARG A 134 -0.82 10.87 -7.91
CA ARG A 134 -1.30 12.25 -8.04
C ARG A 134 -0.17 13.28 -8.03
N TRP A 135 -0.33 14.34 -8.81
CA TRP A 135 0.46 15.57 -8.63
C TRP A 135 -0.06 16.36 -7.43
N THR A 136 0.84 16.90 -6.63
CA THR A 136 0.51 17.71 -5.45
C THR A 136 1.63 18.72 -5.16
N TYR A 137 1.49 19.51 -4.10
CA TYR A 137 2.49 20.46 -3.65
C TYR A 137 2.91 20.18 -2.20
N LEU A 138 4.20 20.29 -1.91
CA LEU A 138 4.74 20.22 -0.56
C LEU A 138 5.33 21.55 -0.13
N VAL A 139 5.10 21.92 1.13
CA VAL A 139 5.77 23.02 1.82
C VAL A 139 6.51 22.46 3.02
N ASP A 140 7.75 22.90 3.22
CA ASP A 140 8.51 22.62 4.43
C ASP A 140 8.13 23.65 5.51
N GLU A 141 7.43 23.20 6.55
CA GLU A 141 7.06 23.99 7.73
C GLU A 141 8.00 23.66 8.89
N GLY A 142 9.30 23.96 8.73
CA GLY A 142 10.31 23.83 9.81
C GLY A 142 10.78 22.40 10.07
N GLY A 143 11.04 21.64 9.01
CA GLY A 143 11.47 20.24 9.03
C GLY A 143 10.32 19.24 8.90
N THR A 144 9.08 19.71 8.72
CA THR A 144 7.91 18.86 8.49
C THR A 144 7.26 19.22 7.16
N TRP A 145 7.13 18.22 6.29
CA TRP A 145 6.46 18.38 5.00
C TRP A 145 4.94 18.33 5.12
N LYS A 146 4.27 19.32 4.53
CA LYS A 146 2.81 19.41 4.48
C LYS A 146 2.31 19.45 3.04
N GLU A 147 1.31 18.62 2.77
CA GLU A 147 0.70 18.46 1.46
C GLU A 147 -0.42 19.47 1.20
N TYR A 148 -0.45 20.01 -0.02
CA TYR A 148 -1.48 20.90 -0.54
C TYR A 148 -1.95 20.40 -1.91
N GLU A 149 -3.18 19.88 -1.97
CA GLU A 149 -3.70 19.20 -3.17
C GLU A 149 -4.12 20.17 -4.29
N SER A 150 -4.68 21.35 -3.96
CA SER A 150 -5.40 22.16 -4.95
C SER A 150 -4.81 23.55 -5.22
N ARG A 151 -4.20 24.19 -4.23
CA ARG A 151 -3.63 25.55 -4.36
C ARG A 151 -2.16 25.49 -4.03
N LYS A 152 -1.31 25.94 -4.96
CA LYS A 152 0.14 26.08 -4.75
C LYS A 152 0.40 27.21 -3.75
N PRO A 153 0.88 26.91 -2.53
CA PRO A 153 1.36 27.94 -1.60
C PRO A 153 2.68 28.55 -2.09
N ASP A 154 3.02 29.74 -1.59
CA ASP A 154 4.33 30.33 -1.83
C ASP A 154 5.42 29.44 -1.21
N GLY A 155 6.53 29.26 -1.93
CA GLY A 155 7.62 28.38 -1.52
C GLY A 155 7.35 26.88 -1.70
N ALA A 156 6.20 26.49 -2.26
CA ALA A 156 5.87 25.07 -2.42
C ALA A 156 6.57 24.41 -3.61
N VAL A 157 6.99 23.17 -3.41
CA VAL A 157 7.61 22.31 -4.43
C VAL A 157 6.53 21.43 -5.06
N LYS A 158 6.48 21.39 -6.39
CA LYS A 158 5.58 20.49 -7.12
C LYS A 158 6.17 19.08 -7.10
N VAL A 159 5.40 18.12 -6.62
CA VAL A 159 5.83 16.72 -6.49
C VAL A 159 4.77 15.76 -7.02
N MET A 160 5.18 14.53 -7.31
CA MET A 160 4.31 13.39 -7.61
C MET A 160 4.25 12.48 -6.38
N LEU A 161 3.05 12.08 -5.95
CA LEU A 161 2.90 10.94 -5.05
C LEU A 161 3.11 9.66 -5.87
N LEU A 162 4.18 8.93 -5.56
CA LEU A 162 4.63 7.76 -6.29
C LEU A 162 4.44 6.49 -5.45
N GLY A 163 4.01 5.42 -6.09
CA GLY A 163 4.02 4.07 -5.53
C GLY A 163 5.07 3.18 -6.16
N GLU A 164 5.90 2.55 -5.33
CA GLU A 164 6.88 1.56 -5.76
C GLU A 164 6.22 0.19 -5.89
N VAL A 165 5.98 -0.25 -7.12
CA VAL A 165 5.51 -1.62 -7.40
C VAL A 165 6.75 -2.50 -7.65
N PRO A 166 7.03 -3.49 -6.79
CA PRO A 166 8.15 -4.40 -6.99
C PRO A 166 7.98 -5.25 -8.25
N TYR A 167 9.07 -5.57 -8.95
CA TYR A 167 9.02 -6.48 -10.10
C TYR A 167 8.45 -7.84 -9.71
N GLU A 168 8.80 -8.33 -8.52
CA GLU A 168 8.26 -9.58 -8.01
C GLU A 168 6.73 -9.57 -7.84
N SER A 169 6.10 -8.40 -7.68
CA SER A 169 4.64 -8.26 -7.60
C SER A 169 3.96 -8.21 -8.97
N ILE A 170 4.70 -8.14 -10.09
CA ILE A 170 4.16 -8.12 -11.45
C ILE A 170 4.10 -9.54 -12.02
N GLU A 171 2.89 -10.00 -12.33
CA GLU A 171 2.63 -11.31 -12.95
C GLU A 171 2.86 -11.26 -14.46
N SER A 172 2.29 -10.25 -15.12
CA SER A 172 2.39 -10.05 -16.56
C SER A 172 2.19 -8.58 -16.95
N VAL A 173 2.57 -8.24 -18.18
CA VAL A 173 2.36 -6.91 -18.76
C VAL A 173 1.98 -7.05 -20.23
N ASN A 174 1.01 -6.25 -20.66
CA ASN A 174 0.68 -6.04 -22.07
C ASN A 174 0.88 -4.55 -22.38
N PHE A 175 1.89 -4.20 -23.19
CA PHE A 175 2.20 -2.79 -23.48
C PHE A 175 1.29 -2.14 -24.53
N ASP A 176 0.61 -2.96 -25.35
CA ASP A 176 -0.22 -2.48 -26.45
C ASP A 176 -1.64 -2.09 -25.99
N GLY A 177 -2.04 -2.61 -24.83
CA GLY A 177 -3.39 -2.44 -24.28
C GLY A 177 -4.39 -3.42 -24.86
N ASP A 178 -5.67 -3.08 -24.75
CA ASP A 178 -6.78 -3.90 -25.22
C ASP A 178 -7.88 -3.05 -25.89
N ASP A 179 -9.01 -3.69 -26.17
CA ASP A 179 -10.16 -3.09 -26.84
C ASP A 179 -10.85 -1.98 -26.01
N TYR A 180 -10.65 -1.96 -24.69
CA TYR A 180 -11.23 -0.96 -23.80
C TYR A 180 -10.26 0.19 -23.51
N TYR A 181 -8.97 -0.11 -23.29
CA TYR A 181 -7.92 0.89 -23.09
C TYR A 181 -6.68 0.55 -23.92
N ASN A 182 -6.32 1.47 -24.83
CA ASN A 182 -5.11 1.42 -25.65
C ASN A 182 -3.83 1.83 -24.89
N LYS A 183 -3.73 1.45 -23.62
CA LYS A 183 -2.64 1.79 -22.70
C LYS A 183 -2.01 0.51 -22.17
N PRO A 184 -0.77 0.53 -21.67
CA PRO A 184 -0.20 -0.65 -21.03
C PRO A 184 -1.07 -1.19 -19.91
N HIS A 185 -1.25 -2.51 -19.84
CA HIS A 185 -1.92 -3.22 -18.76
C HIS A 185 -0.87 -3.94 -17.92
N LEU A 186 -0.80 -3.62 -16.63
CA LEU A 186 0.06 -4.28 -15.66
C LEU A 186 -0.81 -5.17 -14.77
N PHE A 187 -0.50 -6.46 -14.74
CA PHE A 187 -1.18 -7.44 -13.91
C PHE A 187 -0.33 -7.69 -12.67
N CYS A 188 -0.82 -7.28 -11.51
CA CYS A 188 -0.07 -7.24 -10.27
C CYS A 188 -0.75 -8.06 -9.16
N HIS A 189 0.06 -8.60 -8.25
CA HIS A 189 -0.40 -9.14 -6.98
C HIS A 189 -0.54 -7.99 -5.97
N PHE A 190 -1.76 -7.78 -5.44
CA PHE A 190 -2.05 -6.72 -4.47
C PHE A 190 -1.68 -7.16 -3.04
N GLU A 191 -0.43 -7.56 -2.87
CA GLU A 191 0.07 -8.25 -1.67
C GLU A 191 0.53 -7.31 -0.55
N HIS A 192 0.59 -5.99 -0.79
CA HIS A 192 1.07 -4.99 0.17
C HIS A 192 -0.10 -4.29 0.85
N GLY A 193 -0.81 -4.98 1.73
CA GLY A 193 -1.98 -4.42 2.41
C GLY A 193 -3.19 -4.24 1.49
N GLY A 194 -3.30 -5.07 0.46
CA GLY A 194 -4.33 -4.97 -0.58
C GLY A 194 -3.98 -4.02 -1.70
N GLU A 195 -2.73 -3.53 -1.78
CA GLU A 195 -2.24 -2.61 -2.81
C GLU A 195 -1.05 -3.23 -3.57
N PRO A 196 -0.78 -2.81 -4.82
CA PRO A 196 0.36 -3.33 -5.58
C PRO A 196 1.71 -2.70 -5.19
N TYR A 197 1.69 -1.58 -4.47
CA TYR A 197 2.88 -0.84 -4.09
C TYR A 197 3.32 -1.16 -2.65
N LYS A 198 4.61 -1.45 -2.47
CA LYS A 198 5.20 -1.73 -1.15
C LYS A 198 5.46 -0.46 -0.33
N ARG A 199 5.57 0.69 -1.00
CA ARG A 199 5.99 1.96 -0.43
C ARG A 199 5.42 3.11 -1.25
N LEU A 200 5.02 4.18 -0.58
CA LEU A 200 4.57 5.44 -1.16
C LEU A 200 5.52 6.56 -0.75
N PHE A 201 5.85 7.47 -1.66
CA PHE A 201 6.68 8.64 -1.37
C PHE A 201 6.38 9.80 -2.29
N TYR A 202 6.75 11.01 -1.87
CA TYR A 202 6.71 12.19 -2.70
C TYR A 202 8.02 12.36 -3.45
N GLY A 203 7.94 12.36 -4.79
CA GLY A 203 9.09 12.54 -5.67
C GLY A 203 9.04 13.85 -6.44
N GLU A 204 10.16 14.57 -6.46
CA GLU A 204 10.38 15.67 -7.41
C GLU A 204 10.87 15.10 -8.75
N GLU A 205 10.18 15.44 -9.84
CA GLU A 205 10.56 15.00 -11.18
C GLU A 205 11.82 15.74 -11.65
N PHE A 206 12.80 14.99 -12.17
CA PHE A 206 13.95 15.55 -12.86
C PHE A 206 14.33 14.70 -14.08
N ARG A 207 15.16 15.28 -14.94
CA ARG A 207 15.73 14.62 -16.13
C ARG A 207 17.24 14.82 -16.13
N LEU A 208 17.97 13.80 -16.56
CA LEU A 208 19.41 13.89 -16.75
C LEU A 208 19.75 14.67 -18.03
N ASP A 209 19.03 14.42 -19.12
CA ASP A 209 19.21 15.06 -20.43
C ASP A 209 17.91 14.92 -21.26
N PRO A 210 17.64 15.80 -22.26
CA PRO A 210 16.81 15.48 -23.42
C PRO A 210 16.94 14.02 -23.92
N GLY A 211 15.81 13.38 -24.24
CA GLY A 211 15.74 11.96 -24.65
C GLY A 211 15.92 10.89 -23.55
N PHE A 212 16.31 11.26 -22.31
CA PHE A 212 16.38 10.30 -21.19
C PHE A 212 15.04 10.15 -20.46
N PRO A 213 14.76 8.97 -19.86
CA PRO A 213 13.60 8.75 -19.03
C PRO A 213 13.48 9.75 -17.86
N HIS A 214 12.25 9.93 -17.40
CA HIS A 214 11.97 10.70 -16.19
C HIS A 214 12.51 9.96 -14.96
N HIS A 215 13.12 10.72 -14.06
CA HIS A 215 13.57 10.25 -12.77
C HIS A 215 12.88 11.05 -11.66
N TYR A 216 12.80 10.45 -10.47
CA TYR A 216 12.16 11.06 -9.32
C TYR A 216 13.10 11.00 -8.14
N ARG A 217 13.33 12.15 -7.53
CA ARG A 217 14.10 12.27 -6.28
C ARG A 217 13.14 12.30 -5.11
N GLU A 218 13.31 11.39 -4.17
CA GLU A 218 12.50 11.34 -2.95
C GLU A 218 12.70 12.63 -2.14
N ILE A 219 11.60 13.29 -1.79
CA ILE A 219 11.55 14.50 -0.95
C ILE A 219 11.06 14.13 0.46
N ALA A 220 10.04 13.27 0.53
CA ALA A 220 9.46 12.82 1.78
C ALA A 220 8.74 11.48 1.60
N GLU A 221 8.84 10.61 2.61
CA GLU A 221 8.05 9.39 2.66
C GLU A 221 6.56 9.73 2.90
N TYR A 222 5.65 9.04 2.20
CA TYR A 222 4.23 9.19 2.42
C TYR A 222 3.78 8.23 3.51
N GLN A 223 3.40 8.77 4.66
CA GLN A 223 2.74 7.97 5.68
C GLN A 223 1.24 7.89 5.39
N HIS A 224 0.76 6.68 5.13
CA HIS A 224 -0.65 6.40 4.98
C HIS A 224 -1.39 6.83 6.26
N LYS A 225 -2.02 8.01 6.21
CA LYS A 225 -2.87 8.47 7.31
C LYS A 225 -4.15 7.66 7.24
N PRO A 226 -4.49 6.81 8.23
CA PRO A 226 -5.79 6.17 8.24
C PRO A 226 -6.86 7.28 8.22
N ALA A 227 -7.92 7.11 7.42
CA ALA A 227 -9.00 8.08 7.17
C ALA A 227 -9.79 8.56 8.42
N ARG A 228 -9.32 8.29 9.63
CA ARG A 228 -10.06 8.39 10.89
C ARG A 228 -9.77 9.67 11.71
N TRP A 229 -9.11 10.69 11.13
CA TRP A 229 -8.85 11.97 11.82
C TRP A 229 -9.13 13.19 10.94
N GLN A 230 -10.25 13.20 10.22
CA GLN A 230 -10.88 14.44 9.76
C GLN A 230 -12.02 14.81 10.72
N PHE A 231 -11.68 15.27 11.92
CA PHE A 231 -12.66 15.95 12.76
C PHE A 231 -12.97 17.29 12.10
N TRP A 232 -14.20 17.40 11.61
CA TRP A 232 -14.81 18.66 11.24
C TRP A 232 -14.92 19.53 12.49
N LYS A 233 -14.05 20.54 12.64
CA LYS A 233 -14.45 21.73 13.39
C LYS A 233 -15.38 22.53 12.49
N ARG A 234 -16.69 22.25 12.59
CA ARG A 234 -17.69 23.27 12.26
C ARG A 234 -17.44 24.44 13.19
N GLY A 235 -17.12 25.59 12.61
CA GLY A 235 -17.12 26.86 13.31
C GLY A 235 -18.49 27.12 13.92
N GLY A 236 -18.43 27.62 15.15
CA GLY A 236 -19.49 28.18 15.97
C GLY A 236 -18.79 28.86 17.13
#